data_AF-A0A961R6H7-F1
#
_entry.id   AF-A0A961R6H7-F1
#
_cell.length_a   1.000
_cell.length_b   1.000
_cell.length_c   1.000
_cell.angle_alpha   90.00
_cell.angle_beta   90.00
_cell.angle_gamma   90.00
#
_symmetry.space_group_name_H-M   'P 1'
#
loop_
_entity.id
_entity.type
_entity.pdbx_description
1 polymer ?
#
loop_
_entity_poly.entity_id
_entity_poly.type
_entity_poly.pdbx_seq_one_letter_code
_entity_poly.pdbx_strand_id
1 'polypeptide(L)'
;DHEVWGETLYIGSDDAAFKAKVLHGEITPRTLDASSRGNGMIISWRRGRGEIFTAATCEWVAGLIRGDSQVEQVTRNVLNRFRTDQILYRL
;
A
#
# COMPACT_ATOMS: atom_id res chain seq x y z
N ASP A 1 20.60 -0.91 -12.54
CA ASP A 1 19.43 -1.70 -12.12
C ASP A 1 19.79 -3.16 -12.00
N HIS A 2 19.48 -3.77 -10.86
CA HIS A 2 19.93 -5.10 -10.44
C HIS A 2 19.29 -6.28 -11.20
N GLU A 3 18.87 -6.07 -12.45
CA GLU A 3 18.29 -7.10 -13.34
C GLU A 3 17.04 -7.85 -12.80
N VAL A 4 16.48 -7.42 -11.67
CA VAL A 4 15.22 -7.93 -11.10
C VAL A 4 14.11 -6.91 -11.36
N TRP A 5 13.10 -7.32 -12.13
CA TRP A 5 11.96 -6.49 -12.48
C TRP A 5 11.08 -6.27 -11.24
N GLY A 6 10.92 -5.02 -10.79
CA GLY A 6 10.03 -4.65 -9.69
C GLY A 6 10.65 -4.59 -8.29
N GLU A 7 11.96 -4.83 -8.14
CA GLU A 7 12.66 -4.69 -6.86
C GLU A 7 13.76 -3.64 -6.94
N THR A 8 13.37 -2.36 -6.89
CA THR A 8 14.30 -1.36 -6.36
C THR A 8 14.44 -1.64 -4.87
N LEU A 9 15.68 -1.73 -4.36
CA LEU A 9 15.93 -1.88 -2.94
C LEU A 9 15.38 -0.65 -2.20
N TYR A 10 14.16 -0.77 -1.69
CA TYR A 10 13.44 0.31 -1.03
C TYR A 10 13.85 0.47 0.44
N ILE A 11 14.25 -0.63 1.09
CA ILE A 11 14.73 -0.62 2.49
C ILE A 11 16.20 -1.00 2.47
N GLY A 12 17.07 0.01 2.51
CA GLY A 12 18.50 -0.17 2.70
C GLY A 12 18.86 -0.37 4.17
N SER A 13 20.16 -0.58 4.44
CA SER A 13 20.68 -0.78 5.79
C SER A 13 20.36 0.39 6.73
N ASP A 14 20.49 1.62 6.25
CA ASP A 14 20.21 2.83 7.04
C ASP A 14 18.71 2.98 7.31
N ASP A 15 17.86 2.67 6.34
CA ASP A 15 16.40 2.68 6.51
C ASP A 15 15.95 1.63 7.53
N ALA A 16 16.53 0.43 7.47
CA ALA A 16 16.24 -0.65 8.41
C ALA A 16 16.66 -0.27 9.84
N ALA A 17 17.85 0.32 10.01
CA ALA A 17 18.33 0.80 11.31
C ALA A 17 17.45 1.92 11.88
N PHE A 18 17.05 2.88 11.03
CA PHE A 18 16.13 3.93 11.41
C PHE A 18 14.77 3.38 11.84
N LYS A 19 14.17 2.50 11.03
CA LYS A 19 12.90 1.82 11.35
C LYS A 19 13.00 1.05 12.67
N ALA A 20 14.08 0.31 12.90
CA ALA A 20 14.31 -0.43 14.13
C ALA A 20 14.31 0.50 15.35
N LYS A 21 15.03 1.63 15.25
CA LYS A 21 15.07 2.62 16.33
C LYS A 21 13.71 3.27 16.59
N VAL A 22 12.96 3.64 15.54
CA VAL A 22 11.67 4.33 15.67
C VAL A 22 10.55 3.42 16.17
N LEU A 23 10.46 2.19 15.63
CA LEU A 23 9.36 1.27 15.93
C LEU A 23 9.61 0.46 17.20
N HIS A 24 10.87 0.20 17.55
CA HIS A 24 11.23 -0.67 18.68
C HIS A 24 12.08 0.01 19.75
N GLY A 25 12.55 1.24 19.53
CA GLY A 25 13.35 2.00 20.51
C GLY A 25 14.82 1.63 20.56
N GLU A 26 15.24 0.54 19.92
CA GLU A 26 16.61 0.01 19.95
C GLU A 26 17.01 -0.65 18.64
N ILE A 27 18.33 -0.70 18.39
CA ILE A 27 18.94 -1.35 17.23
C ILE A 27 19.64 -2.61 17.72
N THR A 28 18.98 -3.76 17.55
CA THR A 28 19.50 -5.08 17.84
C THR A 28 19.36 -5.96 16.60
N PRO A 29 20.06 -7.11 16.49
CA PRO A 29 19.88 -8.01 15.36
C PRO A 29 18.41 -8.41 15.11
N ARG A 30 17.63 -8.56 16.20
CA ARG A 30 16.19 -8.87 16.13
C ARG A 30 15.36 -7.71 15.57
N THR A 31 15.58 -6.48 16.05
CA THR A 31 14.78 -5.32 15.60
C THR A 31 15.16 -4.89 14.19
N LEU A 32 16.43 -5.09 13.80
CA LEU A 32 16.90 -4.94 12.42
C LEU A 32 16.20 -5.94 11.49
N ASP A 33 16.25 -7.25 11.78
CA ASP A 33 15.59 -8.26 10.92
C ASP A 33 14.10 -7.98 10.70
N ALA A 34 13.39 -7.59 11.77
CA ALA A 34 11.98 -7.19 11.70
C ALA A 34 11.73 -5.91 10.85
N SER A 35 12.76 -5.08 10.67
CA SER A 35 12.69 -3.79 9.97
C SER A 35 13.26 -3.83 8.55
N SER A 36 14.05 -4.86 8.21
CA SER A 36 14.71 -5.04 6.91
C SER A 36 13.76 -5.35 5.76
N ARG A 37 12.50 -5.68 6.08
CA ARG A 37 11.48 -6.07 5.09
C ARG A 37 10.29 -5.12 5.18
N GLY A 38 9.54 -5.07 4.08
CA GLY A 38 8.30 -4.34 3.98
C GLY A 38 7.43 -4.97 2.90
N ASN A 39 6.18 -4.56 2.85
CA ASN A 39 5.22 -4.99 1.85
C ASN A 39 4.28 -3.84 1.51
N GLY A 40 4.10 -3.59 0.22
CA GLY A 40 2.98 -2.78 -0.26
C GLY A 40 1.69 -3.58 -0.04
N MET A 41 0.71 -2.97 0.61
CA MET A 41 -0.56 -3.62 0.93
C MET A 41 -1.71 -2.76 0.46
N ILE A 42 -2.59 -3.34 -0.36
CA ILE A 42 -3.88 -2.74 -0.64
C ILE A 42 -4.73 -2.82 0.63
N ILE A 43 -5.29 -1.69 1.04
CA ILE A 43 -6.15 -1.61 2.23
C ILE A 43 -7.51 -1.06 1.82
N SER A 44 -8.56 -1.73 2.27
CA SER A 44 -9.95 -1.25 2.22
C SER A 44 -10.50 -1.27 3.65
N TRP A 45 -10.94 -0.11 4.15
CA TRP A 45 -11.36 0.03 5.53
C TRP A 45 -12.58 0.95 5.66
N ARG A 46 -13.48 0.64 6.60
CA ARG A 46 -14.68 1.42 6.90
C ARG A 46 -14.60 2.01 8.30
N ARG A 47 -15.00 3.28 8.46
CA ARG A 47 -15.12 3.95 9.76
C ARG A 47 -16.38 4.82 9.80
N GLY A 48 -17.32 4.44 10.66
CA GLY A 48 -18.61 5.13 10.75
C GLY A 48 -19.34 5.07 9.39
N ARG A 49 -19.75 6.24 8.89
CA ARG A 49 -20.44 6.38 7.59
C ARG A 49 -19.50 6.54 6.38
N GLY A 50 -18.18 6.53 6.62
CA GLY A 50 -17.17 6.71 5.59
C GLY A 50 -16.33 5.46 5.38
N GLU A 51 -15.64 5.41 4.25
CA GLU A 51 -14.71 4.34 3.93
C GLU A 51 -13.54 4.83 3.07
N ILE A 52 -12.44 4.10 3.15
CA ILE A 52 -11.16 4.42 2.50
C ILE A 52 -10.68 3.19 1.74
N PHE A 53 -10.12 3.42 0.56
CA PHE A 53 -9.33 2.46 -0.18
C PHE A 53 -7.97 3.09 -0.51
N THR A 54 -6.88 2.36 -0.31
CA THR A 54 -5.54 2.74 -0.76
C THR A 54 -4.86 1.56 -1.43
N ALA A 55 -4.25 1.83 -2.59
CA ALA A 55 -3.43 0.85 -3.30
C ALA A 55 -2.00 0.74 -2.75
N ALA A 56 -1.57 1.69 -1.90
CA ALA A 56 -0.23 1.79 -1.30
C ALA A 56 0.93 1.75 -2.31
N THR A 57 0.72 2.30 -3.51
CA THR A 57 1.70 2.35 -4.61
C THR A 57 1.41 3.54 -5.51
N CYS A 58 2.46 4.23 -5.98
CA CYS A 58 2.34 5.31 -6.96
C CYS A 58 2.11 4.76 -8.38
N GLU A 59 2.50 3.52 -8.59
CA GLU A 59 2.45 2.79 -9.85
C GLU A 59 1.01 2.43 -10.24
N TRP A 60 0.04 2.54 -9.34
CA TRP A 60 -1.38 2.31 -9.64
C TRP A 60 -1.90 3.22 -10.75
N VAL A 61 -1.54 4.51 -10.72
CA VAL A 61 -1.93 5.47 -11.77
C VAL A 61 -1.26 5.13 -13.10
N ALA A 62 0.00 4.72 -13.07
CA ALA A 62 0.70 4.26 -14.27
C ALA A 62 0.02 3.01 -14.87
N GLY A 63 -0.44 2.08 -14.03
CA GLY A 63 -1.23 0.91 -14.45
C GLY A 63 -2.53 1.30 -15.15
N LEU A 64 -3.25 2.30 -14.64
CA LEU A 64 -4.45 2.83 -15.30
C LEU A 64 -4.14 3.47 -16.66
N ILE A 65 -3.08 4.28 -16.76
CA ILE A 65 -2.69 4.91 -18.04
C ILE A 65 -2.33 3.85 -19.10
N ARG A 66 -1.72 2.74 -18.66
CA ARG A 66 -1.30 1.63 -19.52
C ARG A 66 -2.40 0.63 -19.83
N GLY A 67 -3.60 0.78 -19.23
CA GLY A 67 -4.72 -0.15 -19.42
C GLY A 67 -4.49 -1.52 -18.78
N ASP A 68 -3.81 -1.59 -17.64
CA ASP A 68 -3.68 -2.84 -16.89
C ASP A 68 -5.05 -3.30 -16.39
N SER A 69 -5.53 -4.42 -16.93
CA SER A 69 -6.88 -4.93 -16.69
C SER A 69 -7.16 -5.21 -15.21
N GLN A 70 -6.16 -5.62 -14.44
CA GLN A 70 -6.32 -5.90 -13.01
C GLN A 70 -6.52 -4.60 -12.23
N VAL A 71 -5.70 -3.59 -12.54
CA VAL A 71 -5.77 -2.26 -11.92
C VAL A 71 -7.10 -1.59 -12.24
N GLU A 72 -7.53 -1.64 -13.51
CA GLU A 72 -8.81 -1.10 -13.94
C GLU A 72 -10.00 -1.80 -13.26
N GLN A 73 -9.98 -3.13 -13.19
CA GLN A 73 -11.07 -3.90 -12.60
C GLN A 73 -11.22 -3.59 -11.10
N VAL A 74 -10.11 -3.57 -10.36
CA VAL A 74 -10.15 -3.22 -8.92
C VAL A 74 -10.63 -1.79 -8.73
N THR A 75 -10.13 -0.85 -9.54
CA THR A 75 -10.57 0.56 -9.48
C THR A 75 -12.07 0.69 -9.73
N ARG A 76 -12.60 0.01 -10.76
CA ARG A 76 -14.03 -0.01 -11.09
C ARG A 76 -14.86 -0.58 -9.94
N ASN A 77 -14.41 -1.68 -9.33
CA ASN A 77 -15.10 -2.30 -8.20
C ASN A 77 -15.19 -1.36 -7.00
N VAL A 78 -14.09 -0.67 -6.67
CA VAL A 78 -14.04 0.28 -5.55
C VAL A 78 -14.98 1.46 -5.80
N LEU A 79 -14.91 2.09 -6.98
CA LEU A 79 -15.75 3.24 -7.30
C LEU A 79 -17.24 2.89 -7.34
N ASN A 80 -17.60 1.73 -7.90
CA ASN A 80 -19.00 1.27 -7.92
C ASN A 80 -19.53 1.04 -6.49
N ARG A 81 -18.72 0.47 -5.62
CA ARG A 81 -19.09 0.25 -4.21
C ARG A 81 -19.28 1.57 -3.47
N PHE A 82 -18.33 2.50 -3.60
CA PHE A 82 -18.40 3.83 -2.96
C PHE A 82 -19.64 4.60 -3.41
N ARG A 83 -19.98 4.52 -4.70
CA ARG A 83 -21.19 5.14 -5.25
C ARG A 83 -22.47 4.52 -4.67
N THR A 84 -22.50 3.20 -4.51
CA THR A 84 -23.69 2.48 -4.01
C THR A 84 -23.93 2.78 -2.54
N ASP A 85 -22.88 2.76 -1.73
CA ASP A 85 -22.96 3.07 -0.29
C ASP A 85 -23.45 4.51 -0.06
N GLN A 86 -23.01 5.48 -0.87
CA GLN A 86 -23.52 6.86 -0.77
C GLN A 86 -25.04 6.98 -1.00
N ILE A 87 -25.64 6.13 -1.83
CA ILE A 87 -27.09 6.14 -2.09
C ILE A 87 -27.83 5.59 -0.86
N LEU A 88 -27.34 4.51 -0.26
CA LEU A 88 -27.95 3.89 0.91
C LEU A 88 -27.95 4.79 2.15
N TYR A 89 -26.94 5.65 2.29
CA TYR A 89 -26.85 6.57 3.44
C TYR A 89 -27.55 7.93 3.22
N ARG A 90 -28.18 8.17 2.05
CA ARG A 90 -28.97 9.38 1.74
C ARG A 90 -30.48 9.19 1.91
N LEU A 91 -30.95 7.96 2.13
CA LEU A 91 -32.32 7.59 2.51
C LEU A 91 -32.38 7.36 4.02
#